data_AF-A0A165WIZ2-F1
#
_entry.id   AF-A0A165WIZ2-F1
#
_cell.length_a   1.000
_cell.length_b   1.000
_cell.length_c   1.000
_cell.angle_alpha   90.00
_cell.angle_beta   90.00
_cell.angle_gamma   90.00
#
_symmetry.space_group_name_H-M   'P 1'
#
loop_
_entity.id
_entity.type
_entity.pdbx_description
1 polymer ?
#
loop_
_entity_poly.entity_id
_entity_poly.type
_entity_poly.pdbx_seq_one_letter_code
_entity_poly.pdbx_strand_id
1 'polypeptide(L)'
;LIRSLLRTRHQGLSTPLIRAILKIVLHLGSISQFEAAETSLHHVFSVCQNSERESRTRLGAAILREAALLIEEKHDQGHLYAFALYFRLFSSVPTMNTAGQVRDFAGHDSAHAWSTALKCGTRILIESFPKLPEQASAVVNAQNILAGIDCKPAHLVYVLKPISDLLVY
;
A
#
# COMPACT_ATOMS: atom_id res chain seq x y z
N LEU A 1 0.15 22.08 -3.65
CA LEU A 1 1.57 21.68 -3.72
C LEU A 1 1.77 20.31 -4.40
N ILE A 2 1.25 19.20 -3.84
CA ILE A 2 1.38 17.84 -4.42
C ILE A 2 0.90 17.76 -5.88
N ARG A 3 -0.29 18.31 -6.20
CA ARG A 3 -0.78 18.37 -7.60
C ARG A 3 0.14 19.15 -8.55
N SER A 4 0.89 20.14 -8.06
CA SER A 4 1.83 20.93 -8.86
C SER A 4 3.15 20.20 -9.08
N LEU A 5 3.66 19.54 -8.03
CA LEU A 5 4.85 18.69 -8.08
C LEU A 5 4.68 17.47 -8.99
N LEU A 6 3.46 16.95 -9.11
CA LEU A 6 3.13 15.80 -9.97
C LEU A 6 2.82 16.20 -11.43
N ARG A 7 2.52 17.48 -11.72
CA ARG A 7 2.16 17.96 -13.08
C ARG A 7 3.35 18.35 -13.95
N THR A 8 4.53 18.55 -13.37
CA THR A 8 5.63 19.30 -14.03
C THR A 8 6.64 18.48 -14.81
N ARG A 9 6.44 17.18 -15.06
CA ARG A 9 7.32 16.44 -15.99
C ARG A 9 6.55 15.43 -16.85
N HIS A 10 6.62 15.66 -18.16
CA HIS A 10 6.33 14.69 -19.23
C HIS A 10 7.37 13.55 -19.32
N GLN A 11 8.27 13.44 -18.34
CA GLN A 11 9.20 12.33 -18.14
C GLN A 11 8.94 11.81 -16.73
N GLY A 12 8.56 10.54 -16.60
CA GLY A 12 7.98 9.94 -15.39
C GLY A 12 8.57 10.42 -14.06
N LEU A 13 7.70 10.53 -13.05
CA LEU A 13 8.10 10.84 -11.68
C LEU A 13 9.28 9.95 -11.25
N SER A 14 10.40 10.57 -10.92
CA SER A 14 11.58 9.84 -10.48
C SER A 14 11.33 9.25 -9.09
N THR A 15 11.87 8.05 -8.83
CA THR A 15 11.75 7.36 -7.54
C THR A 15 12.08 8.26 -6.33
N PRO A 16 13.11 9.14 -6.36
CA PRO A 16 13.39 10.05 -5.24
C PRO A 16 12.26 11.03 -4.95
N LEU A 17 11.55 11.53 -5.96
CA LEU A 17 10.44 12.46 -5.78
C LEU A 17 9.20 11.75 -5.22
N ILE A 18 8.90 10.54 -5.72
CA ILE A 18 7.85 9.68 -5.15
C ILE A 18 8.13 9.44 -3.67
N ARG A 19 9.36 9.03 -3.36
CA ARG A 19 9.79 8.76 -1.98
C ARG A 19 9.72 10.00 -1.09
N ALA A 20 10.09 11.17 -1.59
CA ALA A 20 9.98 12.43 -0.85
C ALA A 20 8.51 12.77 -0.51
N ILE A 21 7.60 12.65 -1.49
CA ILE A 21 6.17 12.86 -1.28
C ILE A 21 5.63 11.87 -0.24
N LEU A 22 5.96 10.59 -0.38
CA LEU A 22 5.51 9.55 0.54
C LEU A 22 6.05 9.74 1.95
N LYS A 23 7.29 10.19 2.13
CA LYS A 23 7.83 10.52 3.46
C LYS A 23 7.01 11.62 4.16
N ILE A 24 6.57 12.64 3.42
CA ILE A 24 5.70 13.70 3.97
C ILE A 24 4.35 13.09 4.39
N VAL A 25 3.76 12.24 3.54
CA VAL A 25 2.48 11.60 3.83
C VAL A 25 2.56 10.66 5.04
N LEU A 26 3.59 9.83 5.10
CA LEU A 26 3.80 8.88 6.20
C LEU A 26 4.20 9.57 7.50
N HIS A 27 4.82 10.75 7.44
CA HIS A 27 5.08 11.55 8.62
C HIS A 27 3.77 11.96 9.33
N LEU A 28 2.68 12.20 8.59
CA LEU A 28 1.36 12.44 9.19
C LEU A 28 0.92 11.24 10.04
N GLY A 29 1.05 10.02 9.53
CA GLY A 29 0.73 8.84 10.32
C GLY A 29 1.71 8.63 11.49
N SER A 30 2.96 9.09 11.38
CA SER A 30 3.90 9.05 12.49
C SER A 30 3.54 9.97 13.67
N ILE A 31 2.75 11.01 13.41
CA ILE A 31 2.18 11.89 14.45
C ILE A 31 0.72 11.54 14.76
N SER A 32 0.31 10.29 14.50
CA SER A 32 -1.04 9.76 14.71
C SER A 32 -2.16 10.45 13.92
N GLN A 33 -1.82 11.25 12.89
CA GLN A 33 -2.78 11.85 11.97
C GLN A 33 -3.11 10.88 10.84
N PHE A 34 -3.64 9.71 11.21
CA PHE A 34 -3.80 8.59 10.29
C PHE A 34 -4.82 8.85 9.17
N GLU A 35 -5.92 9.56 9.46
CA GLU A 35 -6.92 9.94 8.45
C GLU A 35 -6.35 10.91 7.41
N ALA A 36 -5.51 11.84 7.84
CA ALA A 36 -4.82 12.76 6.95
C ALA A 36 -3.79 12.02 6.09
N ALA A 37 -3.09 11.03 6.67
CA ALA A 37 -2.18 10.16 5.93
C ALA A 37 -2.91 9.36 4.85
N GLU A 38 -4.04 8.73 5.20
CA GLU A 38 -4.87 7.97 4.26
C GLU A 38 -5.44 8.85 3.15
N THR A 39 -6.04 9.99 3.50
CA THR A 39 -6.56 10.95 2.51
C THR A 39 -5.46 11.41 1.55
N SER A 40 -4.27 11.65 2.07
CA SER A 40 -3.11 12.05 1.26
C SER A 40 -2.61 10.92 0.36
N LEU A 41 -2.58 9.67 0.84
CA LEU A 41 -2.27 8.48 0.02
C LEU A 41 -3.30 8.31 -1.08
N HIS A 42 -4.60 8.41 -0.75
CA HIS A 42 -5.67 8.35 -1.74
C HIS A 42 -5.49 9.42 -2.83
N HIS A 43 -5.12 10.65 -2.45
CA HIS A 43 -4.80 11.69 -3.42
C HIS A 43 -3.60 11.34 -4.29
N VAL A 44 -2.51 10.84 -3.72
CA VAL A 44 -1.33 10.40 -4.48
C VAL A 44 -1.71 9.31 -5.51
N PHE A 45 -2.47 8.29 -5.11
CA PHE A 45 -2.94 7.25 -6.04
C PHE A 45 -3.94 7.78 -7.08
N SER A 46 -4.81 8.71 -6.71
CA SER A 46 -5.79 9.32 -7.62
C SER A 46 -5.13 10.07 -8.77
N VAL A 47 -3.96 10.68 -8.54
CA VAL A 47 -3.22 11.37 -9.62
C VAL A 47 -2.78 10.38 -10.70
N CYS A 48 -2.42 9.15 -10.31
CA CYS A 48 -2.06 8.10 -11.26
C CYS A 48 -3.22 7.76 -12.19
N GLN A 49 -4.47 7.90 -11.73
CA GLN A 49 -5.64 7.55 -12.52
C GLN A 49 -5.86 8.47 -13.72
N ASN A 50 -5.30 9.69 -13.69
CA ASN A 50 -5.42 10.68 -14.75
C ASN A 50 -4.37 10.49 -15.86
N SER A 51 -3.48 9.50 -15.73
CA SER A 51 -2.46 9.18 -16.73
C SER A 51 -2.92 8.08 -17.70
N GLU A 52 -2.26 7.97 -18.85
CA GLU A 52 -2.43 6.85 -19.79
C GLU A 52 -2.24 5.50 -19.08
N ARG A 53 -2.94 4.45 -19.55
CA ARG A 53 -3.04 3.14 -18.86
C ARG A 53 -1.68 2.57 -18.45
N GLU A 54 -0.69 2.58 -19.33
CA GLU A 54 0.65 2.02 -19.06
C GLU A 54 1.46 2.87 -18.09
N SER A 55 1.37 4.20 -18.20
CA SER A 55 1.98 5.15 -17.27
C SER A 55 1.36 5.06 -15.87
N ARG A 56 0.02 4.92 -15.81
CA ARG A 56 -0.74 4.69 -14.58
C ARG A 56 -0.30 3.43 -13.85
N THR A 57 -0.17 2.31 -14.54
CA THR A 57 0.25 1.04 -13.93
C THR A 57 1.67 1.14 -13.37
N ARG A 58 2.61 1.69 -14.15
CA ARG A 58 4.01 1.86 -13.72
C ARG A 58 4.13 2.80 -12.51
N LEU A 59 3.47 3.96 -12.57
CA LEU A 59 3.52 4.94 -11.49
C LEU A 59 2.85 4.43 -10.21
N GLY A 60 1.66 3.82 -10.34
CA GLY A 60 0.95 3.24 -9.20
C GLY A 60 1.73 2.11 -8.53
N ALA A 61 2.37 1.25 -9.33
CA ALA A 61 3.26 0.20 -8.82
C ALA A 61 4.49 0.78 -8.09
N ALA A 62 5.11 1.82 -8.63
CA ALA A 62 6.24 2.49 -7.98
C ALA A 62 5.83 3.12 -6.64
N ILE A 63 4.68 3.80 -6.59
CA ILE A 63 4.14 4.39 -5.36
C ILE A 63 3.83 3.32 -4.31
N LEU A 64 3.14 2.24 -4.70
CA LEU A 64 2.82 1.14 -3.79
C LEU A 64 4.08 0.51 -3.19
N ARG A 65 5.06 0.22 -4.04
CA ARG A 65 6.36 -0.35 -3.62
C ARG A 65 7.07 0.58 -2.64
N GLU A 66 7.26 1.84 -3.02
CA GLU A 66 8.00 2.80 -2.18
C GLU A 66 7.27 3.09 -0.86
N ALA A 67 5.94 3.14 -0.87
CA ALA A 67 5.16 3.33 0.34
C ALA A 67 5.31 2.15 1.29
N ALA A 68 5.24 0.92 0.80
CA ALA A 68 5.44 -0.28 1.61
C ALA A 68 6.84 -0.33 2.24
N LEU A 69 7.89 -0.05 1.46
CA LEU A 69 9.27 0.00 1.96
C LEU A 69 9.46 1.09 3.02
N LEU A 70 8.86 2.27 2.83
CA LEU A 70 8.94 3.34 3.83
C LEU A 70 8.19 3.01 5.12
N ILE A 71 7.06 2.30 5.04
CA ILE A 71 6.33 1.84 6.23
C ILE A 71 7.13 0.76 6.95
N GLU A 72 7.78 -0.13 6.21
CA GLU A 72 8.72 -1.11 6.75
C GLU A 72 9.90 -0.45 7.46
N GLU A 73 10.52 0.57 6.86
CA GLU A 73 11.58 1.36 7.51
C GLU A 73 11.10 2.03 8.81
N LYS A 74 9.84 2.47 8.85
CA LYS A 74 9.24 3.02 10.08
C LYS A 74 9.05 1.93 11.14
N HIS A 75 8.62 0.75 10.73
CA HIS A 75 8.52 -0.41 11.61
C HIS A 75 9.90 -0.74 12.23
N ASP A 76 10.94 -0.81 11.40
CA ASP A 76 12.31 -1.10 11.85
C ASP A 76 12.88 -0.01 12.77
N GLN A 77 12.39 1.21 12.67
CA GLN A 77 12.69 2.33 13.59
C GLN A 77 11.92 2.25 14.92
N GLY A 78 11.14 1.19 15.16
CA GLY A 78 10.35 1.00 16.38
C GLY A 78 9.01 1.74 16.38
N HIS A 79 8.49 2.14 15.21
CA HIS A 79 7.21 2.84 15.15
C HIS A 79 6.03 1.88 15.41
N LEU A 80 5.47 1.95 16.62
CA LEU A 80 4.43 1.03 17.11
C LEU A 80 3.19 0.92 16.21
N TYR A 81 2.84 1.97 15.47
CA TYR A 81 1.65 1.99 14.60
C TYR A 81 1.97 1.80 13.11
N ALA A 82 3.13 1.22 12.77
CA ALA A 82 3.46 0.92 11.39
C ALA A 82 2.45 -0.04 10.72
N PHE A 83 1.85 -0.96 11.49
CA PHE A 83 0.75 -1.80 10.99
C PHE A 83 -0.48 -0.99 10.58
N ALA A 84 -0.84 0.07 11.32
CA ALA A 84 -2.00 0.91 11.00
C ALA A 84 -1.75 1.71 9.71
N LEU A 85 -0.52 2.21 9.53
CA LEU A 85 -0.07 2.82 8.28
C LEU A 85 -0.15 1.84 7.11
N TYR A 86 0.24 0.58 7.34
CA TYR A 86 0.16 -0.48 6.35
C TYR A 86 -1.28 -0.73 5.90
N PHE A 87 -2.24 -0.91 6.81
CA PHE A 87 -3.65 -1.09 6.42
C PHE A 87 -4.19 0.08 5.61
N ARG A 88 -3.88 1.31 6.03
CA ARG A 88 -4.33 2.52 5.31
C ARG A 88 -3.72 2.67 3.93
N LEU A 89 -2.49 2.17 3.72
CA LEU A 89 -1.92 2.06 2.37
C LEU A 89 -2.83 1.22 1.47
N PHE A 90 -3.26 0.05 1.92
CA PHE A 90 -4.11 -0.85 1.13
C PHE A 90 -5.52 -0.28 0.92
N SER A 91 -6.10 0.37 1.93
CA SER A 91 -7.38 1.09 1.79
C SER A 91 -7.30 2.25 0.79
N SER A 92 -6.12 2.85 0.65
CA SER A 92 -5.87 3.96 -0.28
C SER A 92 -5.61 3.50 -1.72
N VAL A 93 -5.25 2.23 -1.93
CA VAL A 93 -5.08 1.67 -3.28
C VAL A 93 -6.47 1.59 -3.92
N PRO A 94 -6.68 2.21 -5.10
CA PRO A 94 -7.96 2.13 -5.77
C PRO A 94 -8.31 0.68 -6.11
N THR A 95 -9.37 0.15 -5.52
CA THR A 95 -9.95 -1.15 -5.87
C THR A 95 -10.98 -1.00 -6.99
N MET A 96 -11.28 -2.11 -7.69
CA MET A 96 -12.34 -2.21 -8.71
C MET A 96 -13.56 -1.32 -8.40
N ASN A 97 -14.01 -0.54 -9.39
CA ASN A 97 -15.32 0.11 -9.27
C ASN A 97 -16.45 -0.90 -9.53
N THR A 98 -17.69 -0.53 -9.16
CA THR A 98 -18.92 -1.31 -9.38
C THR A 98 -19.19 -1.69 -10.84
N ALA A 99 -18.49 -1.07 -11.80
CA ALA A 99 -18.54 -1.40 -13.21
C ALA A 99 -17.54 -2.49 -13.65
N GLY A 100 -16.87 -3.16 -12.69
CA GLY A 100 -15.94 -4.26 -12.97
C GLY A 100 -14.63 -3.84 -13.64
N GLN A 101 -14.33 -2.53 -13.72
CA GLN A 101 -13.04 -2.07 -14.23
C GLN A 101 -11.98 -2.16 -13.13
N VAL A 102 -11.09 -3.14 -13.30
CA VAL A 102 -9.84 -3.35 -12.54
C VAL A 102 -8.96 -2.09 -12.68
N ARG A 103 -8.97 -1.23 -11.66
CA ARG A 103 -8.03 -0.08 -11.49
C ARG A 103 -6.92 -0.40 -10.48
N ASP A 104 -6.96 -1.59 -9.91
CA ASP A 104 -5.84 -2.23 -9.26
C ASP A 104 -4.74 -2.30 -10.30
N PHE A 105 -3.62 -1.64 -10.00
CA PHE A 105 -2.39 -1.67 -10.78
C PHE A 105 -1.91 -3.13 -10.81
N ALA A 106 -2.56 -3.98 -11.57
CA ALA A 106 -2.52 -5.45 -11.54
C ALA A 106 -2.12 -6.00 -12.90
N GLY A 107 -1.23 -5.28 -13.59
CA GLY A 107 -0.54 -5.79 -14.77
C GLY A 107 0.60 -6.72 -14.36
N HIS A 108 1.13 -7.48 -15.32
CA HIS A 108 2.31 -8.31 -15.08
C HIS A 108 3.49 -7.48 -14.52
N ASP A 109 3.59 -6.22 -14.94
CA ASP A 109 4.65 -5.29 -14.52
C ASP A 109 4.53 -4.80 -13.07
N SER A 110 3.39 -4.98 -12.42
CA SER A 110 3.17 -4.57 -11.03
C SER A 110 3.24 -5.72 -10.03
N ALA A 111 3.41 -6.96 -10.50
CA ALA A 111 3.56 -8.15 -9.66
C ALA A 111 4.69 -7.99 -8.63
N HIS A 112 5.83 -7.41 -9.03
CA HIS A 112 6.93 -7.13 -8.12
C HIS A 112 6.52 -6.13 -7.02
N ALA A 113 5.80 -5.06 -7.35
CA ALA A 113 5.38 -4.06 -6.38
C ALA A 113 4.42 -4.65 -5.34
N TRP A 114 3.46 -5.45 -5.79
CA TRP A 114 2.56 -6.19 -4.90
C TRP A 114 3.31 -7.20 -4.04
N SER A 115 4.23 -7.98 -4.62
CA SER A 115 5.05 -8.93 -3.86
C SER A 115 5.85 -8.22 -2.76
N THR A 116 6.48 -7.08 -3.07
CA THR A 116 7.16 -6.25 -2.06
C THR A 116 6.18 -5.79 -0.97
N ALA A 117 5.05 -5.20 -1.35
CA ALA A 117 4.08 -4.68 -0.40
C ALA A 117 3.52 -5.77 0.53
N LEU A 118 3.28 -6.96 0.00
CA LEU A 118 2.80 -8.10 0.78
C LEU A 118 3.87 -8.65 1.73
N LYS A 119 5.13 -8.75 1.28
CA LYS A 119 6.26 -9.16 2.13
C LYS A 119 6.44 -8.21 3.31
N CYS A 120 6.52 -6.90 3.05
CA CYS A 120 6.64 -5.87 4.09
C CYS A 120 5.48 -5.99 5.09
N GLY A 121 4.24 -6.07 4.60
CA GLY A 121 3.05 -6.19 5.44
C GLY A 121 2.98 -7.41 6.31
N THR A 122 3.25 -8.57 5.71
CA THR A 122 3.23 -9.85 6.42
C THR A 122 4.21 -9.81 7.58
N ARG A 123 5.42 -9.28 7.34
CA ARG A 123 6.42 -9.11 8.40
C ARG A 123 5.92 -8.18 9.51
N ILE A 124 5.45 -6.99 9.13
CA ILE A 124 4.91 -6.00 10.09
C ILE A 124 3.78 -6.61 10.94
N LEU A 125 2.86 -7.37 10.33
CA LEU A 125 1.74 -7.98 11.03
C LEU A 125 2.19 -9.07 12.01
N ILE A 126 3.08 -9.97 11.58
CA ILE A 126 3.61 -11.04 12.45
C ILE A 126 4.37 -10.43 13.64
N GLU A 127 5.17 -9.40 13.40
CA GLU A 127 5.98 -8.75 14.44
C GLU A 127 5.12 -7.88 15.37
N SER A 128 4.09 -7.20 14.86
CA SER A 128 3.16 -6.40 15.67
C SER A 128 2.18 -7.24 16.48
N PHE A 129 1.81 -8.43 15.97
CA PHE A 129 0.82 -9.33 16.58
C PHE A 129 1.39 -10.75 16.74
N PRO A 130 2.30 -10.99 17.69
CA PRO A 130 2.94 -12.31 17.87
C PRO A 130 1.97 -13.42 18.29
N LYS A 131 0.75 -13.06 18.74
CA LYS A 131 -0.35 -13.99 19.05
C LYS A 131 -1.59 -13.60 18.24
N LEU A 132 -1.51 -13.73 16.92
CA LEU A 132 -2.70 -13.60 16.07
C LEU A 132 -3.74 -14.66 16.45
N PRO A 133 -5.04 -14.31 16.47
CA PRO A 133 -6.11 -15.29 16.58
C PRO A 133 -5.94 -16.38 15.50
N GLU A 134 -6.28 -17.64 15.79
CA GLU A 134 -6.09 -18.77 14.86
C GLU A 134 -6.71 -18.53 13.47
N GLN A 135 -7.82 -17.79 13.43
CA GLN A 135 -8.51 -17.40 12.20
C GLN A 135 -7.68 -16.44 11.34
N ALA A 136 -6.92 -15.53 11.98
CA ALA A 136 -6.03 -14.59 11.31
C ALA A 136 -4.65 -15.22 11.01
N SER A 137 -4.18 -16.19 11.79
CA SER A 137 -2.91 -16.88 11.54
C SER A 137 -2.96 -17.76 10.28
N ALA A 138 -4.12 -18.36 9.97
CA ALA A 138 -4.33 -19.11 8.73
C ALA A 138 -4.25 -18.24 7.46
N VAL A 139 -4.59 -16.95 7.60
CA VAL A 139 -4.56 -15.94 6.56
C VAL A 139 -3.18 -15.30 6.40
N VAL A 140 -2.55 -14.94 7.51
CA VAL A 140 -1.22 -14.31 7.57
C VAL A 140 -0.14 -15.39 7.68
N ASN A 141 -0.15 -16.36 6.76
CA ASN A 141 0.97 -17.28 6.63
C ASN A 141 1.88 -16.80 5.50
N ALA A 142 3.11 -16.42 5.86
CA ALA A 142 4.15 -16.03 4.91
C ALA A 142 4.33 -17.09 3.80
N GLN A 143 4.15 -18.38 4.08
CA GLN A 143 4.26 -19.43 3.06
C GLN A 143 3.16 -19.36 1.99
N ASN A 144 1.93 -18.98 2.34
CA ASN A 144 0.82 -18.85 1.38
C ASN A 144 0.94 -17.58 0.53
N ILE A 145 1.45 -16.48 1.11
CA ILE A 145 1.66 -15.21 0.44
C ILE A 145 2.92 -15.24 -0.46
N LEU A 146 3.95 -16.00 -0.07
CA LEU A 146 5.21 -16.15 -0.81
C LEU A 146 5.14 -17.20 -1.93
N ALA A 147 4.22 -18.17 -1.86
CA ALA A 147 4.11 -19.26 -2.84
C ALA A 147 3.56 -18.83 -4.22
N GLY A 148 3.18 -17.57 -4.43
CA GLY A 148 2.89 -17.04 -5.77
C GLY A 148 1.68 -17.66 -6.46
N ILE A 149 0.76 -18.29 -5.72
CA ILE A 149 -0.44 -18.91 -6.28
C ILE A 149 -1.49 -17.81 -6.49
N ASP A 150 -1.59 -17.29 -7.71
CA ASP A 150 -2.79 -16.64 -8.29
C ASP A 150 -3.63 -15.77 -7.34
N CYS A 151 -3.00 -15.04 -6.41
CA CYS A 151 -3.71 -14.10 -5.57
C CYS A 151 -4.05 -12.88 -6.41
N LYS A 152 -5.24 -12.92 -7.03
CA LYS A 152 -5.88 -11.72 -7.57
C LYS A 152 -5.81 -10.64 -6.46
N PRO A 153 -5.24 -9.45 -6.72
CA PRO A 153 -5.08 -8.39 -5.72
C PRO A 153 -6.38 -8.06 -4.97
N ALA A 154 -7.52 -8.23 -5.64
CA ALA A 154 -8.85 -8.16 -5.04
C ALA A 154 -9.01 -9.07 -3.81
N HIS A 155 -8.59 -10.34 -3.86
CA HIS A 155 -8.72 -11.26 -2.73
C HIS A 155 -7.90 -10.82 -1.51
N LEU A 156 -6.74 -10.22 -1.71
CA LEU A 156 -5.89 -9.77 -0.59
C LEU A 156 -6.51 -8.58 0.16
N VAL A 157 -7.19 -7.66 -0.55
CA VAL A 157 -7.94 -6.58 0.11
C VAL A 157 -9.12 -7.14 0.92
N TYR A 158 -9.82 -8.16 0.39
CA TYR A 158 -10.88 -8.85 1.15
C TYR A 158 -10.36 -9.63 2.35
N VAL A 159 -9.13 -10.11 2.31
CA VAL A 159 -8.49 -10.91 3.35
C VAL A 159 -7.89 -10.02 4.45
N LEU A 160 -7.38 -8.84 4.10
CA LEU A 160 -6.85 -7.86 5.06
C LEU A 160 -7.94 -7.01 5.73
N LYS A 161 -9.09 -6.84 5.08
CA LYS A 161 -10.21 -6.03 5.62
C LYS A 161 -10.76 -6.54 6.96
N PRO A 162 -11.01 -7.85 7.17
CA PRO A 162 -11.38 -8.37 8.48
C PRO A 162 -10.33 -8.09 9.56
N ILE A 163 -9.04 -8.13 9.19
CA ILE A 163 -7.94 -7.84 10.12
C ILE A 163 -7.91 -6.35 10.47
N SER A 164 -8.13 -5.44 9.51
CA SER A 164 -8.30 -4.02 9.82
C SER A 164 -9.51 -3.77 10.72
N ASP A 165 -10.64 -4.43 10.46
CA ASP A 165 -11.87 -4.24 11.24
C ASP A 165 -11.72 -4.77 12.68
N LEU A 166 -10.89 -5.81 12.89
CA LEU A 166 -10.54 -6.35 14.21
C LEU A 166 -9.56 -5.48 15.00
N LEU A 167 -8.80 -4.60 14.34
CA LEU A 167 -7.75 -3.78 14.95
C LEU A 167 -8.16 -2.31 15.18
N VAL A 168 -9.38 -1.93 14.81
CA VAL A 168 -9.94 -0.57 14.97
C VAL A 168 -10.76 -0.42 16.27
N TYR A 169 -10.78 -1.43 17.14
CA TYR A 169 -11.38 -1.37 18.48
C TYR A 169 -10.34 -1.34 19.60
#